data_AF-A0A1S8B7Q2-F1
#
_entry.id   AF-A0A1S8B7Q2-F1
#
_cell.length_a   1.000
_cell.length_b   1.000
_cell.length_c   1.000
_cell.angle_alpha   90.00
_cell.angle_beta   90.00
_cell.angle_gamma   90.00
#
_symmetry.space_group_name_H-M   'P 1'
#
loop_
_entity.id
_entity.type
_entity.pdbx_description
1 polymer ?
#
loop_
_entity_poly.entity_id
_entity_poly.type
_entity_poly.pdbx_seq_one_letter_code
_entity_poly.pdbx_strand_id
1 'polypeptide(L)'
;ANANPPNMLRGALYAANRETNRLFTFGGSSFLANDSDPDWEPPSQDATSLWSYDTEIRDWHSYNISGVPWRPNWGAVAEDIVHDVGFFLNGQYDRGSSYGLYTSVEYEGGTVSNASFAEITYLGGLIVIDLHTQETRNVSTETLGAPRVAGGLVYSPTFGKSANGTLLTFGGMRSGGQSTDTFTNGALIDMSTVSLCDSFMDENVTWYNQSTTGDIPDPRMDFCTLPFEKDAKDNSSINIYIHGGYDPGTSTLFDDMYILSVPSFTWTRVYSGRAGRFGHSCNAAGLRQMVVAGGARDASLYAVETTGDVPDLNDTMCDDGLGVSLFDLSNLTWGTFFDHDAPAYQVPQKVVDVIGGS
;
A
#
# COMPACT_ATOMS: atom_id res chain seq x y z
N ALA A 1 12.41 -20.74 -19.10
CA ALA A 1 12.94 -19.68 -19.99
C ALA A 1 13.12 -18.46 -19.11
N ASN A 2 14.28 -17.81 -19.19
CA ASN A 2 14.66 -16.63 -18.41
C ASN A 2 13.62 -15.51 -18.59
N ALA A 3 12.58 -15.50 -17.78
CA ALA A 3 11.60 -14.43 -17.74
C ALA A 3 11.82 -13.70 -16.43
N ASN A 4 12.42 -12.51 -16.51
CA ASN A 4 12.39 -11.59 -15.39
C ASN A 4 11.00 -10.95 -15.33
N PRO A 5 10.49 -10.63 -14.13
CA PRO A 5 9.31 -9.79 -14.05
C PRO A 5 9.64 -8.43 -14.70
N PRO A 6 8.64 -7.76 -15.31
CA PRO A 6 8.82 -6.38 -15.72
C PRO A 6 9.22 -5.49 -14.52
N ASN A 7 9.81 -4.33 -14.79
CA ASN A 7 10.10 -3.35 -13.74
C ASN A 7 8.79 -2.69 -13.28
N MET A 8 8.25 -3.17 -12.15
CA MET A 8 6.91 -2.83 -11.67
C MET A 8 6.94 -1.97 -10.41
N LEU A 9 6.19 -0.87 -10.43
CA LEU A 9 5.91 -0.02 -9.26
C LEU A 9 4.46 -0.16 -8.79
N ARG A 10 4.16 0.25 -7.56
CA ARG A 10 2.81 0.23 -6.96
C ARG A 10 2.13 -1.14 -7.02
N GLY A 11 2.90 -2.22 -7.08
CA GLY A 11 2.43 -3.59 -6.94
C GLY A 11 2.37 -4.00 -5.46
N ALA A 12 2.05 -5.26 -5.24
CA ALA A 12 2.17 -5.90 -3.94
C ALA A 12 3.44 -6.75 -3.86
N LEU A 13 3.96 -6.88 -2.64
CA LEU A 13 4.97 -7.86 -2.24
C LEU A 13 4.39 -8.66 -1.07
N TYR A 14 4.48 -9.98 -1.16
CA TYR A 14 3.97 -10.90 -0.14
C TYR A 14 5.02 -11.92 0.28
N ALA A 15 4.93 -12.33 1.54
CA ALA A 15 5.60 -13.47 2.12
C ALA A 15 4.59 -14.59 2.44
N ALA A 16 5.10 -15.81 2.56
CA ALA A 16 4.32 -17.00 2.85
C ALA A 16 5.15 -17.95 3.73
N ASN A 17 4.59 -18.41 4.85
CA ASN A 17 5.28 -19.29 5.79
C ASN A 17 5.48 -20.71 5.26
N ARG A 18 4.61 -21.23 4.39
CA ARG A 18 4.86 -22.56 3.76
C ARG A 18 5.81 -22.48 2.57
N GLU A 19 5.96 -21.31 1.98
CA GLU A 19 6.85 -21.03 0.84
C GLU A 19 8.06 -20.19 1.29
N THR A 20 8.73 -20.61 2.38
CA THR A 20 9.75 -19.78 3.09
C THR A 20 10.91 -19.27 2.23
N ASN A 21 11.19 -19.91 1.10
CA ASN A 21 12.25 -19.49 0.18
C ASN A 21 11.73 -18.55 -0.92
N ARG A 22 10.44 -18.19 -0.94
CA ARG A 22 9.82 -17.39 -2.00
C ARG A 22 9.25 -16.08 -1.49
N LEU A 23 9.44 -15.03 -2.29
CA LEU A 23 8.70 -13.78 -2.20
C LEU A 23 7.77 -13.69 -3.40
N PHE A 24 6.53 -13.25 -3.21
CA PHE A 24 5.57 -13.11 -4.30
C PHE A 24 5.35 -11.64 -4.62
N THR A 25 5.27 -11.29 -5.90
CA THR A 25 4.90 -9.95 -6.35
C THR A 25 3.64 -10.00 -7.20
N PHE A 26 2.73 -9.06 -6.99
CA PHE A 26 1.46 -9.03 -7.72
C PHE A 26 1.12 -7.63 -8.27
N GLY A 27 0.66 -7.59 -9.51
CA GLY A 27 0.20 -6.37 -10.17
C GLY A 27 1.31 -5.35 -10.38
N GLY A 28 0.96 -4.08 -10.34
CA GLY A 28 1.84 -2.93 -10.53
C GLY A 28 1.72 -2.27 -11.91
N SER A 29 2.48 -1.20 -12.09
CA SER A 29 2.59 -0.40 -13.30
C SER A 29 4.03 -0.42 -13.78
N SER A 30 4.27 -0.54 -15.08
CA SER A 30 5.62 -0.43 -15.66
C SER A 30 6.12 1.01 -15.47
N PHE A 31 7.38 1.16 -15.06
CA PHE A 31 8.01 2.48 -14.92
C PHE A 31 8.22 3.12 -16.29
N LEU A 32 7.60 4.27 -16.56
CA LEU A 32 7.63 4.97 -17.86
C LEU A 32 8.49 6.24 -17.86
N ALA A 33 8.98 6.69 -16.70
CA ALA A 33 9.81 7.90 -16.61
C ALA A 33 11.23 7.75 -17.15
N ASN A 34 11.72 6.51 -17.29
CA ASN A 34 13.01 6.22 -17.91
C ASN A 34 12.97 4.82 -18.53
N ASP A 35 13.15 4.76 -19.85
CA ASP A 35 13.20 3.53 -20.65
C ASP A 35 14.63 3.18 -21.09
N SER A 36 15.65 3.87 -20.57
CA SER A 36 17.06 3.62 -20.93
C SER A 36 17.67 2.39 -20.26
N ASP A 37 16.96 1.75 -19.32
CA ASP A 37 17.42 0.49 -18.72
C ASP A 37 17.43 -0.61 -19.80
N PRO A 38 18.55 -1.33 -20.00
CA PRO A 38 18.64 -2.40 -21.00
C PRO A 38 17.61 -3.53 -20.83
N ASP A 39 17.10 -3.74 -19.61
CA ASP A 39 16.09 -4.75 -19.29
C ASP A 39 14.67 -4.16 -19.22
N TRP A 40 14.49 -2.89 -19.62
CA TRP A 40 13.17 -2.27 -19.68
C TRP A 40 12.31 -2.91 -20.78
N GLU A 41 11.05 -3.17 -20.44
CA GLU A 41 10.04 -3.67 -21.36
C GLU A 41 8.78 -2.80 -21.28
N PRO A 42 8.12 -2.52 -22.42
CA PRO A 42 6.88 -1.74 -22.42
C PRO A 42 5.78 -2.48 -21.64
N PRO A 43 4.79 -1.75 -21.10
CA PRO A 43 3.69 -2.37 -20.38
C PRO A 43 2.91 -3.31 -21.29
N SER A 44 2.62 -4.50 -20.79
CA SER A 44 1.83 -5.53 -21.47
C SER A 44 0.53 -5.79 -20.71
N GLN A 45 -0.53 -6.22 -21.42
CA GLN A 45 -1.66 -6.88 -20.77
C GLN A 45 -1.21 -8.29 -20.37
N ASP A 46 -0.47 -8.39 -19.27
CA ASP A 46 0.08 -9.67 -18.83
C ASP A 46 -1.04 -10.61 -18.36
N ALA A 47 -1.12 -11.78 -18.98
CA ALA A 47 -1.82 -12.94 -18.37
C ALA A 47 -1.16 -13.35 -17.04
N THR A 48 0.05 -12.85 -16.77
CA THR A 48 0.87 -13.16 -15.61
C THR A 48 1.11 -11.90 -14.78
N SER A 49 0.15 -11.56 -13.93
CA SER A 49 0.33 -10.48 -12.94
C SER A 49 0.87 -11.00 -11.60
N LEU A 50 1.07 -12.31 -11.42
CA LEU A 50 1.65 -12.90 -10.21
C LEU A 50 3.01 -13.54 -10.54
N TRP A 51 4.03 -13.15 -9.79
CA TRP A 51 5.39 -13.67 -9.90
C TRP A 51 5.89 -14.11 -8.53
N SER A 52 6.86 -15.02 -8.50
CA SER A 52 7.63 -15.30 -7.30
C SER A 52 9.13 -15.26 -7.59
N TYR A 53 9.89 -14.84 -6.58
CA TYR A 53 11.34 -14.89 -6.58
C TYR A 53 11.79 -15.93 -5.56
N ASP A 54 12.48 -16.97 -6.02
CA ASP A 54 13.11 -17.96 -5.18
C ASP A 54 14.44 -17.41 -4.66
N THR A 55 14.52 -17.16 -3.37
CA THR A 55 15.66 -16.54 -2.69
C THR A 55 16.87 -17.47 -2.57
N GLU A 56 16.69 -18.78 -2.65
CA GLU A 56 17.79 -19.76 -2.55
C GLU A 56 18.53 -19.90 -3.88
N ILE A 57 17.77 -20.11 -4.97
CA ILE A 57 18.35 -20.30 -6.31
C ILE A 57 18.43 -19.02 -7.13
N ARG A 58 17.82 -17.93 -6.64
CA ARG A 58 17.79 -16.59 -7.27
C ARG A 58 17.14 -16.59 -8.65
N ASP A 59 15.99 -17.24 -8.74
CA ASP A 59 15.25 -17.41 -9.98
C ASP A 59 13.81 -16.88 -9.88
N TRP A 60 13.27 -16.45 -11.00
CA TRP A 60 11.90 -15.93 -11.09
C TRP A 60 10.95 -16.96 -11.69
N HIS A 61 9.74 -17.02 -11.12
CA HIS A 61 8.65 -17.84 -11.64
C HIS A 61 7.41 -16.99 -11.90
N SER A 62 6.76 -17.26 -13.03
CA SER A 62 5.58 -16.56 -13.51
C SER A 62 4.34 -17.46 -13.35
N TYR A 63 3.25 -16.94 -12.78
CA TYR A 63 2.01 -17.70 -12.61
C TYR A 63 0.87 -17.09 -13.44
N ASN A 64 0.19 -17.93 -14.21
CA ASN A 64 -1.02 -17.51 -14.90
C ASN A 64 -2.18 -17.53 -13.89
N ILE A 65 -2.78 -16.37 -13.67
CA ILE A 65 -3.87 -16.20 -12.73
C ILE A 65 -5.17 -15.90 -13.49
N SER A 66 -6.12 -16.82 -13.40
CA SER A 66 -7.45 -16.62 -13.97
C SER A 66 -8.29 -15.69 -13.07
N GLY A 67 -9.11 -14.83 -13.66
CA GLY A 67 -10.11 -14.03 -12.91
C GLY A 67 -9.66 -12.60 -12.54
N VAL A 68 -8.44 -12.20 -12.91
CA VAL A 68 -7.95 -10.82 -12.81
C VAL A 68 -7.85 -10.24 -14.22
N PRO A 69 -8.88 -9.51 -14.71
CA PRO A 69 -8.94 -9.08 -16.12
C PRO A 69 -7.97 -7.95 -16.49
N TRP A 70 -7.42 -7.24 -15.50
CA TRP A 70 -6.53 -6.10 -15.68
C TRP A 70 -5.36 -6.22 -14.72
N ARG A 71 -4.16 -5.80 -15.12
CA ARG A 71 -2.98 -5.71 -14.23
C ARG A 71 -3.16 -4.53 -13.27
N PRO A 72 -3.63 -4.75 -12.03
CA PRO A 72 -4.02 -3.66 -11.17
C PRO A 72 -2.78 -3.07 -10.50
N ASN A 73 -2.80 -1.78 -10.20
CA ASN A 73 -1.75 -1.12 -9.45
C ASN A 73 -2.33 -0.21 -8.38
N TRP A 74 -1.50 0.18 -7.42
CA TRP A 74 -1.81 1.14 -6.36
C TRP A 74 -3.04 0.80 -5.52
N GLY A 75 -3.37 -0.49 -5.42
CA GLY A 75 -4.33 -0.98 -4.44
C GLY A 75 -3.71 -1.03 -3.06
N ALA A 76 -4.56 -1.16 -2.04
CA ALA A 76 -4.09 -1.40 -0.68
C ALA A 76 -3.75 -2.89 -0.50
N VAL A 77 -2.66 -3.19 0.20
CA VAL A 77 -2.05 -4.52 0.24
C VAL A 77 -1.97 -5.03 1.67
N ALA A 78 -2.31 -6.30 1.88
CA ALA A 78 -2.11 -7.01 3.16
C ALA A 78 -1.85 -8.49 2.91
N GLU A 79 -1.41 -9.20 3.95
CA GLU A 79 -1.14 -10.64 3.89
C GLU A 79 -1.53 -11.35 5.18
N ASP A 80 -1.96 -12.60 5.02
CA ASP A 80 -1.99 -13.60 6.07
C ASP A 80 -0.83 -14.57 5.80
N ILE A 81 0.31 -14.27 6.41
CA ILE A 81 1.53 -15.08 6.25
C ILE A 81 1.38 -16.51 6.78
N VAL A 82 0.45 -16.75 7.72
CA VAL A 82 0.28 -18.06 8.37
C VAL A 82 -0.47 -19.02 7.45
N HIS A 83 -1.46 -18.51 6.72
CA HIS A 83 -2.23 -19.30 5.76
C HIS A 83 -1.79 -19.08 4.30
N ASP A 84 -0.73 -18.30 4.08
CA ASP A 84 -0.15 -17.95 2.79
C ASP A 84 -1.16 -17.26 1.86
N VAL A 85 -1.86 -16.25 2.37
CA VAL A 85 -2.87 -15.51 1.59
C VAL A 85 -2.42 -14.08 1.34
N GLY A 86 -2.35 -13.67 0.08
CA GLY A 86 -2.14 -12.28 -0.33
C GLY A 86 -3.48 -11.57 -0.63
N PHE A 87 -3.61 -10.33 -0.17
CA PHE A 87 -4.78 -9.48 -0.40
C PHE A 87 -4.40 -8.21 -1.15
N PHE A 88 -5.10 -7.95 -2.26
CA PHE A 88 -4.99 -6.71 -3.03
C PHE A 88 -6.37 -6.07 -3.17
N LEU A 89 -6.59 -4.98 -2.45
CA LEU A 89 -7.87 -4.28 -2.43
C LEU A 89 -7.89 -3.15 -3.48
N ASN A 90 -8.87 -3.24 -4.38
CA ASN A 90 -9.17 -2.23 -5.39
C ASN A 90 -7.95 -1.86 -6.24
N GLY A 91 -7.49 -0.60 -6.14
CA GLY A 91 -6.44 -0.06 -7.00
C GLY A 91 -6.99 0.62 -8.25
N GLN A 92 -6.13 0.73 -9.24
CA GLN A 92 -6.40 1.35 -10.51
C GLN A 92 -5.73 0.61 -11.66
N TYR A 93 -6.05 1.07 -12.86
CA TYR A 93 -5.40 0.75 -14.11
C TYR A 93 -4.97 2.04 -14.79
N ASP A 94 -3.74 2.08 -15.31
CA ASP A 94 -3.18 3.25 -15.98
C ASP A 94 -2.36 2.86 -17.21
N ARG A 95 -1.67 3.85 -17.79
CA ARG A 95 -0.82 3.67 -18.97
C ARG A 95 0.28 2.61 -18.77
N GLY A 96 0.88 2.55 -17.58
CA GLY A 96 1.87 1.54 -17.26
C GLY A 96 1.25 0.17 -16.93
N SER A 97 -0.08 0.03 -16.91
CA SER A 97 -0.75 -1.28 -16.84
C SER A 97 -1.21 -1.80 -18.22
N SER A 98 -1.10 -1.01 -19.29
CA SER A 98 -1.68 -1.32 -20.61
C SER A 98 -0.74 -1.03 -21.76
N TYR A 99 -0.52 -2.01 -22.64
CA TYR A 99 0.09 -1.70 -23.94
C TYR A 99 -0.78 -0.77 -24.79
N GLY A 100 -2.12 -0.92 -24.70
CA GLY A 100 -3.08 -0.12 -25.46
C GLY A 100 -3.06 1.35 -25.04
N LEU A 101 -3.17 1.63 -23.73
CA LEU A 101 -3.06 2.99 -23.21
C LEU A 101 -1.64 3.55 -23.37
N TYR A 102 -0.61 2.70 -23.31
CA TYR A 102 0.77 3.10 -23.57
C TYR A 102 1.03 3.50 -25.01
N THR A 103 0.35 2.91 -25.98
CA THR A 103 0.53 3.28 -27.39
C THR A 103 -0.50 4.27 -27.89
N SER A 104 -1.55 4.55 -27.12
CA SER A 104 -2.50 5.61 -27.47
C SER A 104 -1.85 6.97 -27.37
N VAL A 105 -1.99 7.74 -28.46
CA VAL A 105 -1.53 9.12 -28.58
C VAL A 105 -2.71 9.99 -28.97
N GLU A 106 -2.84 11.12 -28.28
CA GLU A 106 -3.82 12.14 -28.60
C GLU A 106 -3.19 13.21 -29.49
N TYR A 107 -4.00 13.83 -30.35
CA TYR A 107 -3.54 14.93 -31.20
C TYR A 107 -4.36 16.18 -30.92
N GLU A 108 -3.68 17.27 -30.54
CA GLU A 108 -4.27 18.60 -30.40
C GLU A 108 -3.69 19.52 -31.47
N GLY A 109 -4.55 20.03 -32.36
CA GLY A 109 -4.12 20.91 -33.45
C GLY A 109 -3.12 20.26 -34.43
N GLY A 110 -3.12 18.92 -34.54
CA GLY A 110 -2.20 18.17 -35.41
C GLY A 110 -0.83 17.87 -34.78
N THR A 111 -0.64 18.18 -33.50
CA THR A 111 0.57 17.83 -32.72
C THR A 111 0.21 16.78 -31.68
N VAL A 112 1.11 15.83 -31.41
CA VAL A 112 0.93 14.85 -30.34
C VAL A 112 0.83 15.58 -29.00
N SER A 113 -0.17 15.23 -28.20
CA SER A 113 -0.40 15.74 -26.85
C SER A 113 -0.31 14.58 -25.85
N ASN A 114 0.25 14.86 -24.66
CA ASN A 114 0.35 13.91 -23.55
C ASN A 114 -0.80 14.10 -22.53
N ALA A 115 -1.84 14.87 -22.87
CA ALA A 115 -2.92 15.24 -21.95
C ALA A 115 -3.59 14.03 -21.26
N SER A 116 -3.69 12.90 -21.97
CA SER A 116 -4.29 11.65 -21.47
C SER A 116 -3.33 10.75 -20.68
N PHE A 117 -2.04 11.10 -20.53
CA PHE A 117 -1.07 10.22 -19.83
C PHE A 117 -1.34 10.14 -18.33
N ALA A 118 -2.01 11.14 -17.77
CA ALA A 118 -2.42 11.18 -16.38
C ALA A 118 -3.76 10.45 -16.12
N GLU A 119 -4.44 9.93 -17.14
CA GLU A 119 -5.72 9.26 -16.98
C GLU A 119 -5.57 7.90 -16.32
N ILE A 120 -6.49 7.61 -15.40
CA ILE A 120 -6.56 6.34 -14.66
C ILE A 120 -7.97 5.78 -14.72
N THR A 121 -8.12 4.51 -14.39
CA THR A 121 -9.43 3.89 -14.13
C THR A 121 -9.38 3.16 -12.80
N TYR A 122 -10.23 3.57 -11.85
CA TYR A 122 -10.38 2.88 -10.57
C TYR A 122 -10.92 1.46 -10.78
N LEU A 123 -10.33 0.48 -10.09
CA LEU A 123 -10.70 -0.92 -10.16
C LEU A 123 -11.40 -1.35 -8.87
N GLY A 124 -12.63 -1.86 -8.99
CA GLY A 124 -13.32 -2.50 -7.88
C GLY A 124 -12.86 -3.94 -7.63
N GLY A 125 -13.27 -4.48 -6.49
CA GLY A 125 -12.98 -5.86 -6.10
C GLY A 125 -11.83 -5.99 -5.10
N LEU A 126 -11.81 -7.12 -4.41
CA LEU A 126 -10.73 -7.57 -3.55
C LEU A 126 -10.17 -8.84 -4.18
N ILE A 127 -8.93 -8.78 -4.61
CA ILE A 127 -8.22 -9.93 -5.14
C ILE A 127 -7.60 -10.66 -3.97
N VAL A 128 -7.89 -11.95 -3.87
CA VAL A 128 -7.32 -12.83 -2.85
C VAL A 128 -6.61 -13.98 -3.53
N ILE A 129 -5.37 -14.18 -3.13
CA ILE A 129 -4.43 -15.08 -3.77
C ILE A 129 -3.97 -16.08 -2.71
N ASP A 130 -4.22 -17.36 -2.94
CA ASP A 130 -3.53 -18.42 -2.20
C ASP A 130 -2.10 -18.51 -2.76
N LEU A 131 -1.11 -18.09 -1.98
CA LEU A 131 0.29 -18.03 -2.42
C LEU A 131 0.94 -19.42 -2.50
N HIS A 132 0.33 -20.45 -1.92
CA HIS A 132 0.80 -21.83 -2.00
C HIS A 132 0.30 -22.54 -3.27
N THR A 133 -0.99 -22.39 -3.61
CA THR A 133 -1.62 -23.03 -4.79
C THR A 133 -1.71 -22.12 -6.00
N GLN A 134 -1.52 -20.81 -5.81
CA GLN A 134 -1.70 -19.73 -6.79
C GLN A 134 -3.14 -19.60 -7.32
N GLU A 135 -4.10 -20.23 -6.65
CA GLU A 135 -5.51 -19.99 -6.91
C GLU A 135 -5.88 -18.55 -6.54
N THR A 136 -6.60 -17.88 -7.44
CA THR A 136 -6.98 -16.48 -7.31
C THR A 136 -8.48 -16.32 -7.37
N ARG A 137 -9.02 -15.48 -6.51
CA ARG A 137 -10.43 -15.05 -6.53
C ARG A 137 -10.51 -13.53 -6.52
N ASN A 138 -11.50 -13.00 -7.23
CA ASN A 138 -11.86 -11.59 -7.18
C ASN A 138 -13.27 -11.49 -6.58
N VAL A 139 -13.36 -11.00 -5.34
CA VAL A 139 -14.63 -10.88 -4.60
C VAL A 139 -15.11 -9.44 -4.56
N SER A 140 -16.43 -9.26 -4.48
CA SER A 140 -17.06 -7.94 -4.57
C SER A 140 -16.64 -7.01 -3.43
N THR A 141 -16.51 -5.72 -3.76
CA THR A 141 -16.34 -4.62 -2.80
C THR A 141 -17.52 -3.64 -2.88
N GLU A 142 -18.68 -4.05 -3.40
CA GLU A 142 -19.84 -3.16 -3.56
C GLU A 142 -20.28 -2.53 -2.23
N THR A 143 -20.29 -3.32 -1.14
CA THR A 143 -20.65 -2.85 0.21
C THR A 143 -19.59 -1.94 0.84
N LEU A 144 -18.34 -1.97 0.33
CA LEU A 144 -17.28 -1.03 0.72
C LEU A 144 -17.50 0.36 0.11
N GLY A 145 -18.23 0.42 -1.01
CA GLY A 145 -18.49 1.62 -1.79
C GLY A 145 -17.53 1.81 -2.96
N ALA A 146 -17.37 3.07 -3.38
CA ALA A 146 -16.52 3.42 -4.52
C ALA A 146 -15.08 2.90 -4.35
N PRO A 147 -14.45 2.36 -5.41
CA PRO A 147 -13.11 1.82 -5.32
C PRO A 147 -12.08 2.88 -4.94
N ARG A 148 -10.98 2.44 -4.33
CA ARG A 148 -9.95 3.31 -3.77
C ARG A 148 -8.53 2.87 -4.16
N VAL A 149 -7.61 3.82 -4.13
CA VAL A 149 -6.16 3.62 -4.34
C VAL A 149 -5.36 4.12 -3.15
N ALA A 150 -4.15 3.57 -2.99
CA ALA A 150 -3.09 4.06 -2.10
C ALA A 150 -3.55 4.32 -0.66
N GLY A 151 -4.47 3.48 -0.16
CA GLY A 151 -4.89 3.46 1.24
C GLY A 151 -4.14 2.40 2.04
N GLY A 152 -4.51 2.27 3.32
CA GLY A 152 -4.06 1.18 4.17
C GLY A 152 -4.96 -0.04 4.03
N LEU A 153 -4.36 -1.23 4.07
CA LEU A 153 -5.05 -2.49 4.30
C LEU A 153 -4.27 -3.26 5.38
N VAL A 154 -4.98 -3.82 6.34
CA VAL A 154 -4.41 -4.64 7.41
C VAL A 154 -5.23 -5.92 7.51
N TYR A 155 -4.55 -7.05 7.55
CA TYR A 155 -5.13 -8.31 8.01
C TYR A 155 -4.81 -8.50 9.49
N SER A 156 -5.81 -8.92 10.25
CA SER A 156 -5.62 -9.36 11.62
C SER A 156 -6.27 -10.72 11.88
N PRO A 157 -5.53 -11.72 12.37
CA PRO A 157 -6.09 -13.01 12.77
C PRO A 157 -6.76 -12.98 14.15
N THR A 158 -6.46 -11.96 14.97
CA THR A 158 -6.88 -11.89 16.39
C THR A 158 -8.09 -11.01 16.65
N PHE A 159 -8.51 -10.24 15.64
CA PHE A 159 -9.68 -9.38 15.70
C PHE A 159 -10.76 -9.83 14.72
N GLY A 160 -12.04 -9.68 15.12
CA GLY A 160 -13.19 -9.99 14.28
C GLY A 160 -14.22 -10.89 14.92
N LYS A 161 -15.30 -11.15 14.17
CA LYS A 161 -16.35 -12.11 14.53
C LYS A 161 -16.14 -13.49 13.89
N SER A 162 -15.27 -13.59 12.88
CA SER A 162 -14.97 -14.85 12.19
C SER A 162 -13.70 -15.49 12.76
N ALA A 163 -13.58 -16.81 12.59
CA ALA A 163 -12.34 -17.52 12.91
C ALA A 163 -11.22 -17.28 11.87
N ASN A 164 -11.54 -16.65 10.73
CA ASN A 164 -10.58 -16.35 9.67
C ASN A 164 -9.84 -15.03 9.93
N GLY A 165 -10.29 -14.23 10.89
CA GLY A 165 -9.79 -12.88 11.16
C GLY A 165 -10.59 -11.80 10.43
N THR A 166 -9.99 -10.62 10.33
CA THR A 166 -10.61 -9.41 9.76
C THR A 166 -9.64 -8.65 8.88
N LEU A 167 -10.13 -8.13 7.76
CA LEU A 167 -9.46 -7.08 6.99
C LEU A 167 -9.96 -5.70 7.43
N LEU A 168 -9.04 -4.76 7.59
CA LEU A 168 -9.31 -3.36 7.92
C LEU A 168 -8.73 -2.47 6.83
N THR A 169 -9.51 -1.54 6.28
CA THR A 169 -9.02 -0.55 5.30
C THR A 169 -9.44 0.88 5.65
N PHE A 170 -8.59 1.84 5.33
CA PHE A 170 -8.77 3.26 5.63
C PHE A 170 -7.87 4.14 4.75
N GLY A 171 -8.22 5.42 4.63
CA GLY A 171 -7.49 6.39 3.83
C GLY A 171 -7.46 6.06 2.33
N GLY A 172 -6.54 6.71 1.63
CA GLY A 172 -6.41 6.61 0.18
C GLY A 172 -7.30 7.61 -0.56
N MET A 173 -7.44 7.40 -1.85
CA MET A 173 -8.18 8.28 -2.75
C MET A 173 -9.20 7.47 -3.58
N ARG A 174 -10.32 8.08 -3.91
CA ARG A 174 -11.34 7.55 -4.83
C ARG A 174 -11.71 8.59 -5.88
N SER A 175 -12.48 8.22 -6.90
CA SER A 175 -13.00 9.19 -7.87
C SER A 175 -13.73 10.36 -7.18
N GLY A 176 -13.48 11.58 -7.67
CA GLY A 176 -14.21 12.79 -7.26
C GLY A 176 -15.53 12.98 -8.01
N GLY A 177 -15.89 12.05 -8.91
CA GLY A 177 -17.11 12.11 -9.73
C GLY A 177 -16.94 12.90 -11.04
N GLN A 178 -15.70 13.10 -11.49
CA GLN A 178 -15.39 13.70 -12.79
C GLN A 178 -15.67 12.71 -13.93
N SER A 179 -15.76 13.22 -15.16
CA SER A 179 -15.92 12.37 -16.35
C SER A 179 -14.68 11.54 -16.67
N THR A 180 -13.51 12.04 -16.28
CA THR A 180 -12.19 11.44 -16.49
C THR A 180 -11.45 11.52 -15.17
N ASP A 181 -11.02 10.37 -14.65
CA ASP A 181 -10.21 10.30 -13.44
C ASP A 181 -8.73 10.44 -13.78
N THR A 182 -7.99 11.16 -12.93
CA THR A 182 -6.54 11.31 -13.03
C THR A 182 -5.88 11.05 -11.67
N PHE A 183 -4.55 11.01 -11.65
CA PHE A 183 -3.77 10.94 -10.42
C PHE A 183 -4.09 12.06 -9.40
N THR A 184 -4.59 13.22 -9.82
CA THR A 184 -4.68 14.43 -8.97
C THR A 184 -6.11 14.93 -8.73
N ASN A 185 -7.11 14.40 -9.42
CA ASN A 185 -8.49 14.93 -9.36
C ASN A 185 -9.45 14.10 -8.48
N GLY A 186 -8.95 13.04 -7.84
CA GLY A 186 -9.74 12.24 -6.91
C GLY A 186 -10.05 12.97 -5.59
N ALA A 187 -10.91 12.35 -4.79
CA ALA A 187 -11.23 12.77 -3.44
C ALA A 187 -10.55 11.86 -2.42
N LEU A 188 -9.77 12.45 -1.52
CA LEU A 188 -9.19 11.73 -0.38
C LEU A 188 -10.29 11.20 0.53
N ILE A 189 -10.06 9.99 1.07
CA ILE A 189 -10.98 9.32 1.98
C ILE A 189 -10.65 9.77 3.41
N ASP A 190 -11.71 10.20 4.10
CA ASP A 190 -11.62 10.68 5.48
C ASP A 190 -11.24 9.55 6.46
N MET A 191 -10.34 9.85 7.41
CA MET A 191 -9.83 8.88 8.40
C MET A 191 -10.75 8.70 9.63
N SER A 192 -11.89 9.40 9.68
CA SER A 192 -12.95 9.25 10.69
C SER A 192 -13.73 7.94 10.58
N THR A 193 -13.45 7.14 9.55
CA THR A 193 -14.06 5.82 9.33
C THR A 193 -13.02 4.82 8.89
N VAL A 194 -13.08 3.62 9.48
CA VAL A 194 -12.37 2.43 8.99
C VAL A 194 -13.41 1.42 8.51
N SER A 195 -13.11 0.70 7.44
CA SER A 195 -13.99 -0.34 6.91
C SER A 195 -13.44 -1.72 7.27
N LEU A 196 -14.30 -2.61 7.74
CA LEU A 196 -13.97 -3.93 8.28
C LEU A 196 -14.61 -5.02 7.42
N CYS A 197 -13.90 -6.13 7.20
CA CYS A 197 -14.43 -7.30 6.52
C CYS A 197 -13.96 -8.60 7.18
N ASP A 198 -14.92 -9.34 7.74
CA ASP A 198 -14.67 -10.65 8.37
C ASP A 198 -15.11 -11.81 7.44
N SER A 199 -15.87 -11.47 6.37
CA SER A 199 -16.48 -12.40 5.41
C SER A 199 -15.65 -12.52 4.13
N PHE A 200 -14.38 -12.10 4.16
CA PHE A 200 -13.55 -12.07 2.95
C PHE A 200 -13.37 -13.45 2.32
N MET A 201 -13.56 -14.56 3.04
CA MET A 201 -13.52 -15.93 2.53
C MET A 201 -14.84 -16.41 1.90
N ASP A 202 -15.93 -15.66 2.06
CA ASP A 202 -17.25 -16.02 1.56
C ASP A 202 -17.44 -15.56 0.11
N GLU A 203 -18.42 -16.14 -0.59
CA GLU A 203 -18.81 -15.65 -1.93
C GLU A 203 -19.43 -14.24 -1.84
N ASN A 204 -20.24 -14.00 -0.81
CA ASN A 204 -20.95 -12.73 -0.59
C ASN A 204 -20.23 -11.88 0.47
N VAL A 205 -19.13 -11.26 0.04
CA VAL A 205 -18.31 -10.41 0.90
C VAL A 205 -19.05 -9.14 1.32
N THR A 206 -19.02 -8.86 2.62
CA THR A 206 -19.63 -7.67 3.22
C THR A 206 -18.59 -6.86 3.99
N TRP A 207 -18.54 -5.56 3.70
CA TRP A 207 -17.77 -4.57 4.42
C TRP A 207 -18.67 -3.75 5.35
N TYR A 208 -18.17 -3.44 6.55
CA TYR A 208 -18.85 -2.63 7.55
C TYR A 208 -18.02 -1.40 7.90
N ASN A 209 -18.67 -0.26 8.02
CA ASN A 209 -18.00 0.98 8.43
C ASN A 209 -18.07 1.14 9.95
N GLN A 210 -16.92 1.46 10.53
CA GLN A 210 -16.76 1.75 11.93
C GLN A 210 -16.16 3.15 12.08
N SER A 211 -16.84 4.00 12.84
CA SER A 211 -16.34 5.35 13.13
C SER A 211 -15.11 5.28 14.02
N THR A 212 -14.15 6.15 13.75
CA THR A 212 -12.95 6.36 14.57
C THR A 212 -13.12 7.60 15.45
N THR A 213 -12.26 7.71 16.46
CA THR A 213 -12.24 8.80 17.44
C THR A 213 -10.80 9.22 17.75
N GLY A 214 -10.61 10.24 18.59
CA GLY A 214 -9.29 10.70 19.01
C GLY A 214 -8.67 11.70 18.03
N ASP A 215 -7.35 11.64 17.88
CA ASP A 215 -6.58 12.51 16.99
C ASP A 215 -6.67 11.98 15.56
N ILE A 216 -7.82 12.15 14.92
CA ILE A 216 -8.05 11.66 13.56
C ILE A 216 -7.05 12.35 12.59
N PRO A 217 -6.23 11.59 11.83
CA PRO A 217 -5.31 12.17 10.85
C PRO A 217 -6.05 12.90 9.74
N ASP A 218 -5.44 13.96 9.21
CA ASP A 218 -5.93 14.57 7.97
C ASP A 218 -6.00 13.51 6.84
N PRO A 219 -7.01 13.60 5.94
CA PRO A 219 -7.13 12.69 4.79
C PRO A 219 -5.84 12.67 3.98
N ARG A 220 -5.42 11.48 3.56
CA ARG A 220 -4.13 11.26 2.90
C ARG A 220 -4.11 9.94 2.15
N MET A 221 -3.19 9.82 1.21
CA MET A 221 -2.89 8.61 0.46
C MET A 221 -1.38 8.31 0.50
N ASP A 222 -1.01 7.11 0.08
CA ASP A 222 0.38 6.68 -0.16
C ASP A 222 1.30 6.85 1.06
N PHE A 223 0.70 6.73 2.25
CA PHE A 223 1.37 6.58 3.54
C PHE A 223 1.75 5.12 3.76
N CYS A 224 2.78 4.87 4.58
CA CYS A 224 3.07 3.49 4.96
C CYS A 224 2.13 3.04 6.09
N THR A 225 1.88 1.74 6.18
CA THR A 225 1.09 1.13 7.26
C THR A 225 1.88 -0.04 7.86
N LEU A 226 1.89 -0.15 9.19
CA LEU A 226 2.46 -1.30 9.90
C LEU A 226 1.51 -1.76 11.02
N PRO A 227 0.82 -2.90 10.88
CA PRO A 227 0.13 -3.51 12.00
C PRO A 227 1.13 -4.12 12.99
N PHE A 228 0.90 -3.91 14.28
CA PHE A 228 1.71 -4.51 15.33
C PHE A 228 0.82 -5.15 16.39
N GLU A 229 0.78 -6.48 16.40
CA GLU A 229 -0.07 -7.30 17.29
C GLU A 229 0.71 -7.91 18.45
N LYS A 230 2.04 -7.85 18.43
CA LYS A 230 2.87 -8.51 19.44
C LYS A 230 2.73 -7.76 20.76
N ASP A 231 2.15 -8.42 21.77
CA ASP A 231 2.30 -8.10 23.19
C ASP A 231 1.54 -6.88 23.76
N ALA A 232 0.26 -6.71 23.41
CA ALA A 232 -0.66 -6.34 24.51
C ALA A 232 -0.64 -7.54 25.47
N LYS A 233 -0.32 -7.36 26.77
CA LYS A 233 -0.12 -8.50 27.70
C LYS A 233 -1.32 -9.44 27.81
N ASP A 234 -2.47 -8.99 27.36
CA ASP A 234 -3.75 -9.69 27.33
C ASP A 234 -4.22 -10.06 25.91
N ASN A 235 -3.40 -9.83 24.89
CA ASN A 235 -3.71 -10.00 23.46
C ASN A 235 -5.01 -9.29 23.05
N SER A 236 -5.37 -8.20 23.75
CA SER A 236 -6.68 -7.56 23.61
C SER A 236 -6.72 -6.45 22.56
N SER A 237 -5.57 -6.00 22.07
CA SER A 237 -5.49 -4.85 21.18
C SER A 237 -4.44 -4.97 20.09
N ILE A 238 -4.78 -4.46 18.91
CA ILE A 238 -3.86 -4.28 17.79
C ILE A 238 -3.58 -2.79 17.64
N ASN A 239 -2.32 -2.44 17.42
CA ASN A 239 -1.91 -1.07 17.18
C ASN A 239 -1.38 -0.96 15.75
N ILE A 240 -2.09 -0.20 14.92
CA ILE A 240 -1.76 0.00 13.50
C ILE A 240 -1.07 1.35 13.37
N TYR A 241 0.21 1.32 13.03
CA TYR A 241 1.03 2.51 12.82
C TYR A 241 0.87 2.99 11.38
N ILE A 242 0.74 4.30 11.20
CA ILE A 242 0.84 4.94 9.88
C ILE A 242 1.85 6.09 9.93
N HIS A 243 2.61 6.26 8.86
CA HIS A 243 3.57 7.34 8.72
C HIS A 243 3.47 8.03 7.37
N GLY A 244 3.57 9.35 7.41
CA GLY A 244 3.62 10.20 6.24
C GLY A 244 2.38 10.12 5.36
N GLY A 245 2.59 10.13 4.05
CA GLY A 245 1.56 10.21 3.02
C GLY A 245 1.55 11.55 2.30
N TYR A 246 0.60 11.69 1.38
CA TYR A 246 0.46 12.84 0.52
C TYR A 246 -1.01 13.25 0.36
N ASP A 247 -1.23 14.57 0.24
CA ASP A 247 -2.46 15.16 -0.29
C ASP A 247 -2.15 15.81 -1.65
N PRO A 248 -2.56 15.20 -2.78
CA PRO A 248 -2.33 15.75 -4.11
C PRO A 248 -3.12 17.03 -4.40
N GLY A 249 -4.22 17.30 -3.68
CA GLY A 249 -5.04 18.49 -3.88
C GLY A 249 -4.40 19.77 -3.32
N THR A 250 -3.59 19.64 -2.27
CA THR A 250 -2.86 20.75 -1.65
C THR A 250 -1.34 20.66 -1.79
N SER A 251 -0.85 19.59 -2.42
CA SER A 251 0.58 19.24 -2.49
C SER A 251 1.23 19.12 -1.11
N THR A 252 0.48 18.68 -0.11
CA THR A 252 0.96 18.54 1.27
C THR A 252 1.61 17.18 1.49
N LEU A 253 2.88 17.18 1.90
CA LEU A 253 3.62 16.00 2.34
C LEU A 253 3.54 15.86 3.86
N PHE A 254 3.12 14.70 4.36
CA PHE A 254 3.00 14.46 5.79
C PHE A 254 4.27 13.79 6.35
N ASP A 255 4.64 14.13 7.59
CA ASP A 255 5.76 13.56 8.38
C ASP A 255 5.32 13.24 9.82
N ASP A 256 4.05 13.03 10.05
CA ASP A 256 3.53 12.60 11.34
C ASP A 256 3.31 11.10 11.38
N MET A 257 3.26 10.60 12.61
CA MET A 257 2.98 9.20 12.92
C MET A 257 1.70 9.15 13.74
N TYR A 258 0.81 8.27 13.35
CA TYR A 258 -0.40 7.97 14.11
C TYR A 258 -0.49 6.48 14.41
N ILE A 259 -1.18 6.16 15.49
CA ILE A 259 -1.53 4.79 15.87
C ILE A 259 -3.04 4.69 15.92
N LEU A 260 -3.63 3.78 15.16
CA LEU A 260 -5.01 3.35 15.34
C LEU A 260 -5.03 2.13 16.26
N SER A 261 -5.66 2.29 17.42
CA SER A 261 -5.87 1.19 18.35
C SER A 261 -7.21 0.51 18.08
N VAL A 262 -7.18 -0.82 17.92
CA VAL A 262 -8.34 -1.71 17.74
C VAL A 262 -8.42 -2.58 18.99
N PRO A 263 -9.61 -2.78 19.63
CA PRO A 263 -10.95 -2.54 19.09
C PRO A 263 -11.59 -1.19 19.46
N SER A 264 -10.87 -0.24 20.06
CA SER A 264 -11.46 1.06 20.44
C SER A 264 -11.69 1.99 19.25
N PHE A 265 -11.00 1.74 18.13
CA PHE A 265 -10.99 2.58 16.94
C PHE A 265 -10.60 4.03 17.25
N THR A 266 -9.55 4.18 18.06
CA THR A 266 -9.06 5.48 18.51
C THR A 266 -7.71 5.77 17.88
N TRP A 267 -7.64 6.89 17.16
CA TRP A 267 -6.38 7.43 16.65
C TRP A 267 -5.64 8.20 17.75
N THR A 268 -4.35 7.93 17.88
CA THR A 268 -3.43 8.68 18.74
C THR A 268 -2.29 9.21 17.89
N ARG A 269 -2.09 10.53 17.85
CA ARG A 269 -0.92 11.11 17.16
C ARG A 269 0.31 10.90 18.04
N VAL A 270 1.33 10.21 17.57
CA VAL A 270 2.51 9.88 18.38
C VAL A 270 3.77 10.66 18.01
N TYR A 271 3.87 11.14 16.77
CA TYR A 271 4.99 11.95 16.31
C TYR A 271 4.52 13.03 15.32
N SER A 272 5.30 14.10 15.20
CA SER A 272 5.11 15.15 14.20
C SER A 272 6.47 15.70 13.78
N GLY A 273 6.78 15.62 12.50
CA GLY A 273 8.00 16.20 11.94
C GLY A 273 7.72 17.20 10.82
N ARG A 274 8.71 17.38 9.94
CA ARG A 274 8.71 18.33 8.81
C ARG A 274 9.31 17.75 7.52
N ALA A 275 9.86 16.54 7.56
CA ALA A 275 10.51 15.87 6.44
C ALA A 275 9.52 14.90 5.76
N GLY A 276 8.44 15.47 5.22
CA GLY A 276 7.31 14.72 4.71
C GLY A 276 7.63 13.83 3.53
N ARG A 277 6.88 12.73 3.41
CA ARG A 277 7.13 11.72 2.37
C ARG A 277 5.94 10.86 2.01
N PHE A 278 5.94 10.34 0.79
CA PHE A 278 4.95 9.39 0.27
C PHE A 278 5.59 8.28 -0.55
N GLY A 279 4.84 7.20 -0.79
CA GLY A 279 5.31 6.04 -1.55
C GLY A 279 6.46 5.28 -0.87
N HIS A 280 6.60 5.42 0.45
CA HIS A 280 7.59 4.71 1.25
C HIS A 280 6.97 3.48 1.92
N SER A 281 7.81 2.54 2.33
CA SER A 281 7.38 1.33 3.03
C SER A 281 7.71 1.39 4.52
N CYS A 282 6.93 0.67 5.32
CA CYS A 282 7.16 0.45 6.74
C CYS A 282 7.09 -1.03 7.06
N ASN A 283 8.15 -1.57 7.66
CA ASN A 283 8.29 -3.00 7.92
C ASN A 283 8.75 -3.21 9.36
N ALA A 284 8.22 -4.23 10.03
CA ALA A 284 8.70 -4.58 11.36
C ALA A 284 10.17 -5.05 11.30
N ALA A 285 10.96 -4.65 12.30
CA ALA A 285 12.33 -5.09 12.50
C ALA A 285 12.56 -5.43 13.97
N GLY A 286 13.09 -6.63 14.21
CA GLY A 286 13.35 -7.11 15.57
C GLY A 286 12.06 -7.22 16.39
N LEU A 287 12.14 -6.87 17.67
CA LEU A 287 11.04 -7.03 18.62
C LEU A 287 10.15 -5.81 18.78
N ARG A 288 10.64 -4.61 18.46
CA ARG A 288 9.90 -3.34 18.68
C ARG A 288 10.31 -2.19 17.76
N GLN A 289 11.05 -2.46 16.68
CA GLN A 289 11.44 -1.40 15.75
C GLN A 289 10.67 -1.53 14.45
N MET A 290 10.53 -0.41 13.75
CA MET A 290 10.02 -0.33 12.39
C MET A 290 11.09 0.28 11.50
N VAL A 291 11.34 -0.36 10.37
CA VAL A 291 12.15 0.19 9.28
C VAL A 291 11.24 0.99 8.36
N VAL A 292 11.59 2.24 8.13
CA VAL A 292 10.94 3.14 7.18
C VAL A 292 11.91 3.35 6.02
N ALA A 293 11.53 2.94 4.81
CA ALA A 293 12.43 2.92 3.66
C ALA A 293 11.84 3.61 2.43
N GLY A 294 12.64 4.47 1.81
CA GLY A 294 12.37 5.10 0.52
C GLY A 294 11.34 6.23 0.55
N GLY A 295 10.56 6.30 -0.53
CA GLY A 295 9.55 7.30 -0.83
C GLY A 295 10.10 8.65 -1.28
N ALA A 296 9.28 9.41 -1.98
CA ALA A 296 9.59 10.75 -2.45
C ALA A 296 9.48 11.80 -1.33
N ARG A 297 10.31 12.85 -1.41
CA ARG A 297 10.28 14.03 -0.50
C ARG A 297 9.77 15.28 -1.21
N ASP A 298 9.36 15.14 -2.47
CA ASP A 298 8.98 16.25 -3.31
C ASP A 298 7.65 15.94 -4.00
N ALA A 299 6.71 16.86 -3.90
CA ALA A 299 5.40 16.74 -4.52
C ALA A 299 5.50 16.70 -6.06
N SER A 300 6.54 17.29 -6.65
CA SER A 300 6.75 17.27 -8.10
C SER A 300 7.08 15.88 -8.65
N LEU A 301 7.43 14.92 -7.78
CA LEU A 301 7.68 13.53 -8.17
C LEU A 301 6.40 12.68 -8.23
N TYR A 302 5.26 13.24 -7.83
CA TYR A 302 4.00 12.52 -7.83
C TYR A 302 3.58 12.13 -9.26
N ALA A 303 3.23 10.86 -9.45
CA ALA A 303 2.80 10.26 -10.72
C ALA A 303 3.86 10.23 -11.85
N VAL A 304 5.06 10.78 -11.64
CA VAL A 304 6.14 10.83 -12.64
C VAL A 304 6.45 9.45 -13.20
N GLU A 305 6.39 8.41 -12.37
CA GLU A 305 6.70 7.04 -12.78
C GLU A 305 5.79 6.52 -13.90
N THR A 306 4.60 7.10 -14.08
CA THR A 306 3.65 6.69 -15.12
C THR A 306 3.45 7.78 -16.18
N THR A 307 3.45 9.07 -15.80
CA THR A 307 3.28 10.16 -16.78
C THR A 307 4.53 10.42 -17.60
N GLY A 308 5.71 10.13 -17.05
CA GLY A 308 7.00 10.46 -17.67
C GLY A 308 7.31 11.97 -17.65
N ASP A 309 6.52 12.78 -16.95
CA ASP A 309 6.72 14.22 -16.79
C ASP A 309 7.80 14.51 -15.75
N VAL A 310 9.02 14.05 -16.02
CA VAL A 310 10.16 14.17 -15.10
C VAL A 310 10.48 15.66 -14.86
N PRO A 311 10.44 16.15 -13.60
CA PRO A 311 10.80 17.54 -13.27
C PRO A 311 12.31 17.77 -13.43
N ASP A 312 12.77 19.02 -13.30
CA ASP A 312 14.21 19.27 -13.18
C ASP A 312 14.73 18.65 -11.88
N LEU A 313 15.46 17.54 -12.01
CA LEU A 313 15.96 16.79 -10.87
C LEU A 313 16.92 17.60 -9.99
N ASN A 314 17.54 18.66 -10.52
CA ASN A 314 18.38 19.55 -9.71
C ASN A 314 17.58 20.40 -8.72
N ASP A 315 16.30 20.63 -9.01
CA ASP A 315 15.39 21.41 -8.17
C ASP A 315 14.59 20.52 -7.20
N THR A 316 14.69 19.19 -7.34
CA THR A 316 13.98 18.25 -6.46
C THR A 316 14.69 18.01 -5.13
N MET A 317 13.91 17.79 -4.07
CA MET A 317 14.44 17.38 -2.79
C MET A 317 14.77 15.87 -2.76
N CYS A 318 16.05 15.55 -2.56
CA CYS A 318 16.52 14.20 -2.27
C CYS A 318 16.63 13.94 -0.76
N ASP A 319 16.74 12.66 -0.38
CA ASP A 319 17.05 12.31 1.00
C ASP A 319 18.55 12.56 1.26
N ASP A 320 18.88 13.39 2.25
CA ASP A 320 20.28 13.66 2.62
C ASP A 320 20.96 12.46 3.32
N GLY A 321 20.18 11.44 3.68
CA GLY A 321 20.61 10.24 4.38
C GLY A 321 20.59 8.95 3.55
N LEU A 322 20.54 7.80 4.23
CA LEU A 322 20.56 6.48 3.59
C LEU A 322 19.22 6.08 2.95
N GLY A 323 18.20 6.93 2.98
CA GLY A 323 16.84 6.57 2.56
C GLY A 323 16.15 5.56 3.48
N VAL A 324 16.76 5.23 4.62
CA VAL A 324 16.28 4.23 5.58
C VAL A 324 16.40 4.79 6.99
N SER A 325 15.33 4.70 7.76
CA SER A 325 15.25 5.13 9.16
C SER A 325 14.63 4.05 10.03
N LEU A 326 15.00 4.01 11.31
CA LEU A 326 14.41 3.11 12.30
C LEU A 326 13.57 3.90 13.30
N PHE A 327 12.40 3.38 13.64
CA PHE A 327 11.52 3.97 14.65
C PHE A 327 11.27 2.94 15.76
N ASP A 328 11.55 3.31 17.01
CA ASP A 328 11.20 2.50 18.18
C ASP A 328 9.69 2.63 18.43
N LEU A 329 8.97 1.54 18.25
CA LEU A 329 7.51 1.49 18.34
C LEU A 329 7.00 1.65 19.77
N SER A 330 7.80 1.36 20.79
CA SER A 330 7.40 1.49 22.20
C SER A 330 7.78 2.85 22.79
N ASN A 331 8.99 3.32 22.51
CA ASN A 331 9.49 4.62 22.98
C ASN A 331 9.04 5.79 22.11
N LEU A 332 8.54 5.52 20.89
CA LEU A 332 8.08 6.51 19.92
C LEU A 332 9.19 7.47 19.47
N THR A 333 10.39 6.93 19.22
CA THR A 333 11.57 7.73 18.85
C THR A 333 12.25 7.20 17.58
N TRP A 334 12.66 8.14 16.72
CA TRP A 334 13.53 7.83 15.58
C TRP A 334 14.96 7.51 16.04
N GLY A 335 15.60 6.61 15.31
CA GLY A 335 16.99 6.22 15.48
C GLY A 335 17.59 5.71 14.17
N THR A 336 18.89 5.46 14.19
CA THR A 336 19.67 5.03 13.03
C THR A 336 20.31 3.66 13.21
N PHE A 337 20.07 2.99 14.35
CA PHE A 337 20.67 1.71 14.68
C PHE A 337 19.62 0.66 15.02
N PHE A 338 19.81 -0.52 14.43
CA PHE A 338 19.02 -1.69 14.77
C PHE A 338 19.49 -2.25 16.11
N ASP A 339 18.55 -2.42 17.03
CA ASP A 339 18.78 -2.96 18.37
C ASP A 339 18.23 -4.38 18.43
N HIS A 340 19.11 -5.34 18.17
CA HIS A 340 18.78 -6.76 18.24
C HIS A 340 18.36 -7.20 19.66
N ASP A 341 18.95 -6.58 20.68
CA ASP A 341 18.75 -6.94 22.09
C ASP A 341 17.66 -6.09 22.76
N ALA A 342 16.90 -5.33 21.96
CA ALA A 342 15.78 -4.55 22.42
C ALA A 342 14.79 -5.44 23.21
N PRO A 343 14.20 -4.93 24.31
CA PRO A 343 13.14 -5.66 24.99
C PRO A 343 11.94 -5.87 24.05
N ALA A 344 11.08 -6.82 24.43
CA ALA A 344 9.80 -7.03 23.78
C ALA A 344 9.01 -5.70 23.69
N TYR A 345 8.23 -5.57 22.63
CA TYR A 345 7.36 -4.44 22.45
C TYR A 345 6.42 -4.27 23.64
N GLN A 346 6.17 -3.01 23.97
CA GLN A 346 5.14 -2.58 24.89
C GLN A 346 4.30 -1.52 24.19
N VAL A 347 3.00 -1.55 24.45
CA VAL A 347 2.09 -0.50 24.00
C VAL A 347 2.63 0.84 24.51
N PRO A 348 2.84 1.84 23.64
CA PRO A 348 3.38 3.13 24.05
C PRO A 348 2.56 3.77 25.15
N GLN A 349 3.23 4.39 26.13
CA GLN A 349 2.53 5.07 27.23
C GLN A 349 1.51 6.09 26.72
N LYS A 350 1.83 6.80 25.63
CA LYS A 350 0.92 7.76 25.02
C LYS A 350 -0.39 7.14 24.52
N VAL A 351 -0.37 5.88 24.09
CA VAL A 351 -1.57 5.12 23.70
C VAL A 351 -2.32 4.65 24.94
N VAL A 352 -1.60 4.10 25.92
CA VAL A 352 -2.16 3.67 27.21
C VAL A 352 -2.90 4.82 27.91
N ASP A 353 -2.37 6.05 27.84
CA ASP A 353 -3.00 7.22 28.43
C ASP A 353 -4.35 7.59 27.76
N VAL A 354 -4.54 7.21 26.49
CA VAL A 354 -5.75 7.52 25.70
C VAL A 354 -6.80 6.43 25.85
N ILE A 355 -6.42 5.16 25.75
CA ILE A 355 -7.37 4.03 25.70
C ILE A 355 -7.35 3.13 26.94
N GLY A 356 -6.42 3.34 27.88
CA GLY A 356 -6.18 2.45 29.01
C GLY A 356 -5.37 1.20 28.62
N GLY A 357 -5.28 0.23 29.54
CA GLY A 357 -4.53 -1.02 29.33
C GLY A 357 -3.12 -1.02 29.92
N SER A 358 -2.31 -2.05 29.60
CA SER A 358 -0.94 -2.23 30.14
C SER A 358 0.00 -3.07 29.28
#